data_AF-A0A8T5NKL1-F1
#
_entry.id   AF-A0A8T5NKL1-F1
#
_cell.length_a   1.000
_cell.length_b   1.000
_cell.length_c   1.000
_cell.angle_alpha   90.00
_cell.angle_beta   90.00
_cell.angle_gamma   90.00
#
_symmetry.space_group_name_H-M   'P 1'
#
loop_
_entity.id
_entity.type
_entity.pdbx_description
1 polymer ?
#
loop_
_entity_poly.entity_id
_entity_poly.type
_entity_poly.pdbx_seq_one_letter_code
_entity_poly.pdbx_strand_id
1 'polypeptide(L)' 'MNLKTENNIEIFAIELLEKQGYEYVYAPDIATDSETQERAKFEDILLLERAAGRITEKTQLPLMY' A
#
# COMPACT_ATOMS: atom_id res chain seq x y z
N MET A 1 -14.49 9.67 -27.70
CA MET A 1 -13.58 9.46 -26.55
C MET A 1 -14.42 8.97 -25.38
N ASN A 2 -14.36 7.68 -25.06
CA ASN A 2 -15.22 7.07 -24.06
C ASN A 2 -14.58 7.21 -22.68
N LEU A 3 -15.02 8.21 -21.93
CA LEU A 3 -14.50 8.68 -20.64
C LEU A 3 -14.75 7.74 -19.43
N LYS A 4 -15.02 6.44 -19.62
CA LYS A 4 -15.43 5.54 -18.52
C LYS A 4 -14.90 4.10 -18.67
N THR A 5 -13.59 3.92 -18.78
CA THR A 5 -12.99 2.60 -18.58
C THR A 5 -12.52 2.48 -17.13
N GLU A 6 -12.55 1.27 -16.56
CA GLU A 6 -12.04 0.99 -15.21
C GLU A 6 -10.60 1.46 -15.05
N ASN A 7 -9.77 1.22 -16.08
CA ASN A 7 -8.39 1.68 -16.14
C ASN A 7 -8.25 3.21 -16.02
N ASN A 8 -9.14 4.00 -16.64
CA ASN A 8 -9.06 5.46 -16.54
C ASN A 8 -9.47 5.96 -15.14
N ILE A 9 -10.42 5.30 -14.50
CA ILE A 9 -10.84 5.61 -13.13
C ILE A 9 -9.72 5.25 -12.15
N GLU A 10 -9.08 4.10 -12.35
CA GLU A 10 -7.94 3.62 -11.56
C GLU A 10 -6.78 4.60 -11.62
N ILE A 11 -6.32 4.96 -12.83
CA ILE A 11 -5.21 5.91 -13.01
C ILE A 11 -5.53 7.26 -12.35
N PHE A 12 -6.76 7.77 -12.55
CA PHE A 12 -7.17 9.04 -11.95
C PHE A 12 -7.16 8.98 -10.41
N ALA A 13 -7.62 7.87 -9.81
CA ALA A 13 -7.61 7.69 -8.36
C ALA A 13 -6.17 7.60 -7.80
N ILE A 14 -5.28 6.89 -8.49
CA ILE A 14 -3.86 6.80 -8.13
C ILE A 14 -3.24 8.20 -8.12
N GLU A 15 -3.35 8.94 -9.23
CA GLU A 15 -2.79 10.30 -9.33
C GLU A 15 -3.34 11.26 -8.26
N LEU A 16 -4.62 11.14 -7.91
CA LEU A 16 -5.25 11.96 -6.89
C LEU A 16 -4.72 11.66 -5.47
N LEU A 17 -4.48 10.38 -5.17
CA LEU A 17 -3.96 9.94 -3.88
C LEU A 17 -2.47 10.23 -3.74
N GLU A 18 -1.68 10.05 -4.80
CA GLU A 18 -0.26 10.43 -4.82
C GLU A 18 -0.07 11.92 -4.52
N LYS A 19 -0.92 12.79 -5.08
CA LYS A 19 -0.92 14.23 -4.77
C LYS A 19 -1.23 14.56 -3.31
N GLN A 20 -1.88 13.65 -2.59
CA GLN A 20 -2.15 13.79 -1.15
C GLN A 20 -1.04 13.16 -0.28
N GLY A 21 0.02 12.63 -0.89
CA GLY A 21 1.17 12.03 -0.20
C GLY A 21 1.02 10.54 0.08
N TYR A 22 0.04 9.87 -0.53
CA TYR A 22 -0.04 8.41 -0.48
C TYR A 22 0.91 7.77 -1.50
N GLU A 23 1.39 6.58 -1.17
CA GLU A 23 2.25 5.78 -2.04
C GLU A 23 1.41 4.72 -2.75
N TYR A 24 1.52 4.64 -4.07
CA TYR A 24 0.89 3.57 -4.84
C TYR A 24 1.73 2.29 -4.75
N VAL A 25 1.05 1.15 -4.58
CA VAL A 25 1.66 -0.18 -4.59
C VAL A 25 0.86 -1.06 -5.54
N TYR A 26 1.54 -1.71 -6.47
CA TYR A 26 0.91 -2.60 -7.43
C TYR A 26 0.40 -3.87 -6.73
N ALA A 27 -0.90 -4.13 -6.81
CA ALA A 27 -1.54 -5.18 -6.02
C ALA A 27 -1.00 -6.60 -6.30
N PRO A 28 -0.67 -6.98 -7.55
CA PRO A 28 -0.04 -8.27 -7.85
C PRO A 28 1.32 -8.46 -7.18
N ASP A 29 2.13 -7.40 -7.03
CA ASP A 29 3.47 -7.51 -6.43
C ASP A 29 3.41 -7.88 -4.95
N ILE A 30 2.33 -7.53 -4.25
CA ILE A 30 2.13 -7.82 -2.82
C ILE A 30 1.14 -8.96 -2.57
N ALA A 31 0.70 -9.65 -3.62
CA ALA A 31 -0.30 -10.70 -3.53
C ALA A 31 0.21 -11.92 -2.76
N THR A 32 -0.73 -12.76 -2.33
CA THR A 32 -0.44 -13.99 -1.55
C THR A 32 0.48 -14.96 -2.30
N ASP A 33 0.46 -14.91 -3.63
CA ASP A 33 1.20 -15.76 -4.57
C ASP A 33 2.39 -15.04 -5.23
N SER A 34 2.74 -13.84 -4.76
CA SER A 34 3.89 -13.07 -5.24
C SER A 34 5.20 -13.50 -4.57
N GLU A 35 6.33 -13.24 -5.24
CA GLU A 35 7.66 -13.36 -4.64
C GLU A 35 7.85 -12.43 -3.44
N THR A 36 7.24 -11.24 -3.47
CA THR A 36 7.24 -10.25 -2.39
C THR A 36 5.88 -10.20 -1.68
N GLN A 37 5.41 -11.37 -1.24
CA GLN A 37 4.15 -11.49 -0.52
C GLN A 37 4.11 -10.57 0.72
N GLU A 38 3.19 -9.60 0.73
CA GLU A 38 2.84 -8.81 1.92
C GLU A 38 1.43 -9.13 2.43
N ARG A 39 0.54 -9.66 1.57
CA ARG A 39 -0.83 -10.08 1.94
C ARG A 39 -0.84 -11.54 2.39
N ALA A 40 -1.46 -11.81 3.53
CA ALA A 40 -1.67 -13.19 3.99
C ALA A 40 -2.86 -13.84 3.27
N LYS A 41 -3.87 -13.05 2.88
CA LYS A 41 -5.05 -13.48 2.11
C LYS A 41 -5.45 -12.41 1.09
N PHE A 42 -6.14 -12.82 0.03
CA PHE A 42 -6.68 -11.88 -0.99
C PHE A 42 -7.73 -10.90 -0.44
N GLU A 43 -8.40 -11.28 0.65
CA GLU A 43 -9.42 -10.47 1.33
C GLU A 43 -8.81 -9.44 2.30
N ASP A 44 -7.50 -9.51 2.57
CA ASP A 44 -6.86 -8.61 3.51
C ASP A 44 -6.81 -7.19 2.94
N ILE A 45 -7.49 -6.27 3.63
CA ILE A 45 -7.53 -4.84 3.27
C ILE A 45 -6.31 -4.10 3.84
N LEU A 46 -5.77 -4.57 4.97
CA LEU A 46 -4.66 -3.94 5.69
C LEU A 46 -3.42 -4.84 5.69
N LEU A 47 -2.27 -4.26 5.38
CA LEU A 47 -0.95 -4.92 5.49
C LEU A 47 -0.40 -4.74 6.91
N LEU A 48 -0.80 -5.63 7.82
CA LEU A 48 -0.48 -5.52 9.24
C LEU A 48 1.03 -5.55 9.51
N GLU A 49 1.79 -6.41 8.84
CA GLU A 49 3.25 -6.52 9.01
C GLU A 49 3.97 -5.23 8.60
N ARG A 50 3.59 -4.64 7.45
CA ARG A 50 4.13 -3.36 6.98
C ARG A 50 3.76 -2.22 7.92
N ALA A 51 2.54 -2.22 8.46
CA ALA A 51 2.09 -1.22 9.42
C ALA A 51 2.86 -1.33 10.75
N ALA A 52 3.01 -2.55 11.28
CA ALA A 52 3.75 -2.83 12.50
C ALA A 52 5.20 -2.39 12.39
N GLY A 53 5.89 -2.72 11.28
CA GLY A 53 7.27 -2.30 11.03
C GLY A 53 7.46 -0.78 11.12
N ARG A 54 6.58 0.01 10.48
CA ARG A 54 6.63 1.48 10.51
C ARG A 54 6.30 2.07 11.88
N ILE A 55 5.40 1.44 12.65
CA ILE A 55 5.10 1.86 14.01
C ILE A 55 6.31 1.60 14.91
N THR A 56 6.91 0.40 14.81
CA THR A 56 8.08 0.04 15.62
C THR A 56 9.29 0.93 15.37
N GLU A 57 9.55 1.27 14.10
CA GLU A 57 10.61 2.21 13.70
C GLU A 57 10.42 3.60 14.35
N LYS A 58 9.19 4.12 14.36
CA LYS A 58 8.89 5.41 14.99
C LYS A 58 8.96 5.37 16.52
N THR A 59 8.78 4.21 17.14
CA THR A 59 8.87 4.05 18.62
C THR A 59 10.29 3.81 19.14
N GLN A 60 11.29 3.58 18.27
CA GLN A 60 12.70 3.57 18.66
C GLN A 60 13.22 5.01 18.90
N LEU A 61 12.64 5.70 19.88
CA LEU A 61 13.32 6.82 20.53
C LEU A 61 14.48 6.23 21.34
N PRO A 62 15.70 6.81 21.30
CA PRO A 62 16.82 6.29 22.06
C PRO A 62 16.44 6.34 23.54
N LEU A 63 16.55 5.20 24.21
CA LEU A 63 16.54 5.13 25.68
C LEU A 63 17.75 5.92 26.18
N MET A 64 17.55 7.22 26.40
CA MET A 64 18.49 8.09 27.10
C MET A 64 18.40 7.72 28.58
N TYR A 65 19.28 6.81 29.01
CA TYR A 65 19.63 6.63 30.43
C TYR A 65 20.87 7.45 30.74
#